data_AF-A0A093YEA5-F1
#
_entry.id   AF-A0A093YEA5-F1
#
_cell.length_a   1.000
_cell.length_b   1.000
_cell.length_c   1.000
_cell.angle_alpha   90.00
_cell.angle_beta   90.00
_cell.angle_gamma   90.00
#
_symmetry.space_group_name_H-M   'P 1'
#
loop_
_entity.id
_entity.type
_entity.pdbx_description
1 polymer ?
#
loop_
_entity_poly.entity_id
_entity_poly.type
_entity_poly.pdbx_seq_one_letter_code
_entity_poly.pdbx_strand_id
1 'polypeptide(L)'
;MAVINLNATAMPSTWVPAAHPLVDLISAQVDGWFLQHWPFPDPKAKKKFVAAGYSRVTCLYFPLSRNDRIAFACQLLTILFLIDDILEDMSFDDGKSYNERLMPIARGDVKPDPSTPVEWMFGDIWANMRAQDITLANNILEPCFVFMRAQTDKSRKSINEFGDYMNY
;
A
#
# COMPACT_ATOMS: atom_id res chain seq x y z
N MET A 1 -14.58 -24.64 -13.59
CA MET A 1 -14.02 -24.55 -12.22
C MET A 1 -12.66 -25.21 -12.22
N ALA A 2 -11.58 -24.42 -12.18
CA ALA A 2 -10.24 -24.97 -12.01
C ALA A 2 -9.99 -25.18 -10.51
N VAL A 3 -9.76 -26.44 -10.13
CA VAL A 3 -9.34 -26.82 -8.78
C VAL A 3 -7.86 -26.46 -8.68
N ILE A 4 -7.53 -25.44 -7.89
CA ILE A 4 -6.13 -25.09 -7.61
C ILE A 4 -5.56 -26.20 -6.72
N ASN A 5 -4.62 -26.96 -7.27
CA ASN A 5 -3.93 -28.01 -6.54
C ASN A 5 -2.91 -27.35 -5.60
N LEU A 6 -3.19 -27.31 -4.30
CA LEU A 6 -2.33 -26.72 -3.27
C LEU A 6 -1.01 -27.47 -3.04
N ASN A 7 -0.75 -28.54 -3.81
CA ASN A 7 0.44 -29.39 -3.72
C ASN A 7 1.53 -29.07 -4.76
N ALA A 8 1.50 -27.89 -5.40
CA ALA A 8 2.60 -27.48 -6.27
C ALA A 8 3.84 -27.17 -5.42
N THR A 9 4.78 -28.10 -5.33
CA THR A 9 6.12 -27.82 -4.79
C THR A 9 6.79 -26.80 -5.70
N ALA A 10 7.09 -25.63 -5.15
CA ALA A 10 7.88 -24.61 -5.85
C ALA A 10 9.21 -25.24 -6.33
N MET A 11 9.64 -24.88 -7.54
CA MET A 11 10.99 -25.25 -7.98
C MET A 11 12.03 -24.67 -7.02
N PRO A 12 13.14 -25.36 -6.76
CA PRO A 12 14.20 -24.84 -5.90
C PRO A 12 14.68 -23.46 -6.37
N SER A 13 14.83 -22.54 -5.42
CA SER A 13 15.45 -21.23 -5.65
C SER A 13 16.73 -21.12 -4.84
N THR A 14 17.74 -20.45 -5.39
CA THR A 14 18.96 -20.11 -4.66
C THR A 14 18.83 -18.80 -3.87
N TRP A 15 17.73 -18.07 -4.03
CA TRP A 15 17.48 -16.83 -3.30
C TRP A 15 17.02 -17.14 -1.88
N VAL A 16 17.70 -16.54 -0.90
CA VAL A 16 17.35 -16.66 0.52
C VAL A 16 16.57 -15.42 0.92
N PRO A 17 15.30 -15.54 1.33
CA PRO A 17 14.54 -14.39 1.82
C PRO A 17 15.14 -13.89 3.13
N ALA A 18 15.16 -12.56 3.29
CA ALA A 18 15.52 -11.90 4.53
C ALA A 18 14.37 -10.97 4.96
N ALA A 19 14.30 -10.66 6.24
CA ALA A 19 13.40 -9.65 6.78
C ALA A 19 14.21 -8.56 7.46
N HIS A 20 13.69 -7.33 7.44
CA HIS A 20 14.28 -6.22 8.19
C HIS A 20 14.39 -6.58 9.69
N PRO A 21 15.51 -6.31 10.36
CA PRO A 21 15.75 -6.78 11.74
C PRO A 21 14.77 -6.20 12.78
N LEU A 22 14.12 -5.08 12.47
CA LEU A 22 13.13 -4.43 13.34
C LEU A 22 11.67 -4.81 13.02
N VAL A 23 11.43 -5.88 12.26
CA VAL A 23 10.09 -6.21 11.74
C VAL A 23 9.00 -6.25 12.82
N ASP A 24 9.26 -6.86 13.98
CA ASP A 24 8.24 -6.99 15.04
C ASP A 24 7.89 -5.63 15.66
N LEU A 25 8.92 -4.82 15.94
CA LEU A 25 8.75 -3.47 16.49
C LEU A 25 8.00 -2.56 15.52
N ILE A 26 8.42 -2.54 14.25
CA ILE A 26 7.82 -1.69 13.23
C ILE A 26 6.39 -2.13 12.92
N SER A 27 6.12 -3.44 12.88
CA SER A 27 4.76 -3.94 12.67
C SER A 27 3.84 -3.51 13.80
N ALA A 28 4.24 -3.67 15.07
CA ALA A 28 3.44 -3.23 16.20
C ALA A 28 3.18 -1.71 16.18
N GLN A 29 4.19 -0.91 15.83
CA GLN A 29 4.06 0.55 15.73
C GLN A 29 3.09 0.96 14.62
N VAL A 30 3.29 0.45 13.40
CA VAL A 30 2.49 0.85 12.23
C VAL A 30 1.07 0.32 12.36
N ASP A 31 0.89 -0.95 12.72
CA ASP A 31 -0.44 -1.54 12.90
C ASP A 31 -1.20 -0.81 14.02
N GLY A 32 -0.53 -0.46 15.12
CA GLY A 32 -1.11 0.34 16.20
C GLY A 32 -1.63 1.70 15.72
N TRP A 33 -0.85 2.40 14.89
CA TRP A 33 -1.26 3.69 14.32
C TRP A 33 -2.48 3.56 13.41
N PHE A 34 -2.55 2.55 12.54
CA PHE A 34 -3.74 2.31 11.72
C PHE A 34 -4.94 1.87 12.55
N LEU A 35 -4.77 1.00 13.56
CA LEU A 35 -5.86 0.56 14.43
C LEU A 35 -6.51 1.70 15.24
N GLN A 36 -5.73 2.75 15.52
CA GLN A 36 -6.17 3.95 16.22
C GLN A 36 -6.93 4.91 15.30
N HIS A 37 -6.53 5.04 14.03
CA HIS A 37 -6.96 6.13 13.17
C HIS A 37 -7.80 5.72 11.96
N TRP A 38 -7.55 4.53 11.40
CA TRP A 38 -8.30 4.03 10.25
C TRP A 38 -9.71 3.59 10.68
N PRO A 39 -10.76 3.97 9.92
CA PRO A 39 -12.15 3.71 10.29
C PRO A 39 -12.56 2.28 9.92
N PHE A 40 -11.96 1.28 10.58
CA PHE A 40 -12.35 -0.12 10.38
C PHE A 40 -13.84 -0.32 10.71
N PRO A 41 -14.61 -1.01 9.85
CA PRO A 41 -16.06 -1.12 10.02
C PRO A 41 -16.46 -1.92 11.26
N ASP A 42 -15.65 -2.88 11.68
CA ASP A 42 -15.92 -3.73 12.84
C ASP A 42 -14.63 -4.35 13.43
N PRO A 43 -14.72 -5.00 14.60
CA PRO A 43 -13.58 -5.69 15.22
C PRO A 43 -13.03 -6.87 14.40
N LYS A 44 -13.82 -7.47 13.50
CA LYS A 44 -13.37 -8.56 12.63
C LYS A 44 -12.44 -8.02 11.54
N ALA A 45 -12.76 -6.86 10.96
CA ALA A 45 -11.91 -6.15 10.01
C ALA A 45 -10.57 -5.75 10.64
N LYS A 46 -10.58 -5.26 11.90
CA LYS A 46 -9.33 -4.99 12.65
C LYS A 46 -8.46 -6.25 12.80
N LYS A 47 -9.06 -7.40 13.10
CA LYS A 47 -8.33 -8.67 13.17
C LYS A 47 -7.79 -9.12 11.80
N LYS A 48 -8.58 -8.98 10.73
CA LYS A 48 -8.14 -9.28 9.35
C LYS A 48 -6.94 -8.41 8.97
N PHE A 49 -6.98 -7.11 9.29
CA PHE A 49 -5.89 -6.17 9.07
C PHE A 49 -4.58 -6.60 9.71
N VAL A 50 -4.59 -6.88 11.03
CA VAL A 50 -3.38 -7.35 11.73
C VAL A 50 -2.90 -8.70 11.18
N ALA A 51 -3.82 -9.61 10.87
CA ALA A 51 -3.50 -10.92 10.32
C ALA A 51 -2.88 -10.84 8.91
N ALA A 52 -3.18 -9.80 8.13
CA ALA A 52 -2.60 -9.59 6.80
C ALA A 52 -1.09 -9.32 6.86
N GLY A 53 -0.59 -8.73 7.94
CA GLY A 53 0.84 -8.52 8.16
C GLY A 53 1.49 -7.59 7.12
N TYR A 54 0.85 -6.47 6.80
CA TYR A 54 1.33 -5.52 5.78
C TYR A 54 2.73 -4.96 6.07
N SER A 55 3.03 -4.68 7.34
CA SER A 55 4.39 -4.27 7.75
C SER A 55 5.40 -5.40 7.60
N ARG A 56 4.99 -6.66 7.85
CA ARG A 56 5.84 -7.84 7.68
C ARG A 56 6.22 -8.08 6.22
N VAL A 57 5.27 -8.03 5.30
CA VAL A 57 5.59 -8.16 3.87
C VAL A 57 6.49 -7.01 3.43
N THR A 58 6.24 -5.78 3.87
CA THR A 58 7.12 -4.64 3.57
C THR A 58 8.56 -4.88 4.05
N CYS A 59 8.74 -5.44 5.25
CA CYS A 59 10.05 -5.78 5.79
C CYS A 59 10.74 -6.94 5.05
N LEU A 60 9.99 -7.80 4.36
CA LEU A 60 10.53 -8.83 3.46
C LEU A 60 10.96 -8.24 2.10
N TYR A 61 10.25 -7.20 1.62
CA TYR A 61 10.63 -6.48 0.41
C TYR A 61 11.89 -5.62 0.62
N PHE A 62 12.02 -5.00 1.79
CA PHE A 62 13.11 -4.06 2.09
C PHE A 62 13.94 -4.45 3.32
N PRO A 63 14.57 -5.65 3.34
CA PRO A 63 15.28 -6.14 4.52
C PRO A 63 16.53 -5.31 4.86
N LEU A 64 17.07 -4.58 3.88
CA LEU A 64 18.23 -3.70 4.00
C LEU A 64 17.86 -2.22 4.12
N SER A 65 16.58 -1.90 4.31
CA SER A 65 16.16 -0.52 4.56
C SER A 65 16.86 0.03 5.81
N ARG A 66 16.95 1.36 5.89
CA ARG A 66 17.48 1.98 7.11
C ARG A 66 16.44 1.88 8.23
N ASN A 67 16.91 1.64 9.45
CA ASN A 67 16.08 1.56 10.65
C ASN A 67 15.19 2.81 10.83
N ASP A 68 15.69 4.00 10.48
CA ASP A 68 14.99 5.29 10.58
C ASP A 68 14.04 5.56 9.41
N ARG A 69 13.92 4.66 8.43
CA ARG A 69 13.10 4.85 7.22
C ARG A 69 12.09 3.74 6.94
N ILE A 70 12.33 2.52 7.44
CA ILE A 70 11.46 1.36 7.15
C ILE A 70 9.99 1.61 7.56
N ALA A 71 9.74 2.34 8.64
CA ALA A 71 8.39 2.67 9.08
C ALA A 71 7.57 3.42 8.01
N PHE A 72 8.21 4.34 7.26
CA PHE A 72 7.53 5.09 6.20
C PHE A 72 7.11 4.19 5.04
N ALA A 73 7.96 3.24 4.64
CA ALA A 73 7.61 2.26 3.63
C ALA A 73 6.44 1.39 4.10
N CYS A 74 6.47 0.94 5.36
CA CYS A 74 5.37 0.16 5.96
C CYS A 74 4.07 0.98 5.97
N GLN A 75 4.11 2.25 6.38
CA GLN A 75 2.92 3.11 6.39
C GLN A 75 2.36 3.33 4.99
N LEU A 76 3.21 3.67 4.01
CA LEU A 76 2.79 3.93 2.64
C LEU A 76 2.19 2.67 1.98
N LEU A 77 2.84 1.50 2.09
CA LEU A 77 2.28 0.28 1.53
C LEU A 77 1.00 -0.15 2.27
N THR A 78 0.94 0.00 3.58
CA THR A 78 -0.25 -0.35 4.36
C THR A 78 -1.46 0.48 3.95
N ILE A 79 -1.33 1.81 3.81
CA ILE A 79 -2.46 2.64 3.37
C ILE A 79 -2.85 2.35 1.92
N LEU A 80 -1.88 2.02 1.04
CA LEU A 80 -2.18 1.62 -0.34
C LEU A 80 -2.93 0.29 -0.42
N PHE A 81 -2.61 -0.70 0.42
CA PHE A 81 -3.39 -1.94 0.53
C PHE A 81 -4.82 -1.69 1.03
N LEU A 82 -4.98 -0.81 2.02
CA LEU A 82 -6.31 -0.46 2.53
C LEU A 82 -7.14 0.32 1.51
N ILE A 83 -6.51 1.15 0.68
CA ILE A 83 -7.15 1.82 -0.44
C ILE A 83 -7.53 0.80 -1.53
N ASP A 84 -6.65 -0.15 -1.85
CA ASP A 84 -6.92 -1.23 -2.81
C ASP A 84 -8.19 -2.01 -2.41
N ASP A 85 -8.31 -2.42 -1.14
CA ASP A 85 -9.52 -3.07 -0.58
C ASP A 85 -10.78 -2.21 -0.79
N ILE A 86 -10.70 -0.88 -0.65
CA ILE A 86 -11.84 0.02 -0.87
C ILE A 86 -12.21 0.11 -2.35
N LEU A 87 -11.21 0.16 -3.23
CA LEU A 87 -11.42 0.31 -4.67
C LEU A 87 -12.09 -0.94 -5.28
N GLU A 88 -11.93 -2.13 -4.68
CA GLU A 88 -12.59 -3.36 -5.12
C GLU A 88 -14.13 -3.26 -5.13
N ASP A 89 -14.70 -2.49 -4.19
CA ASP A 89 -16.15 -2.30 -4.06
C ASP A 89 -16.69 -1.11 -4.88
N MET A 90 -15.81 -0.35 -5.56
CA MET A 90 -16.17 0.85 -6.31
C MET A 90 -16.35 0.60 -7.82
N SER A 91 -17.11 1.47 -8.48
CA SER A 91 -17.05 1.56 -9.94
C SER A 91 -15.69 2.13 -10.38
N PHE A 92 -15.27 1.91 -11.63
CA PHE A 92 -14.02 2.50 -12.12
C PHE A 92 -14.01 4.02 -12.07
N ASP A 93 -15.15 4.67 -12.35
CA ASP A 93 -15.22 6.13 -12.37
C ASP A 93 -15.19 6.69 -10.93
N ASP A 94 -15.81 6.00 -9.97
CA ASP A 94 -15.74 6.36 -8.54
C ASP A 94 -14.33 6.13 -7.98
N GLY A 95 -13.73 4.97 -8.28
CA GLY A 95 -12.37 4.64 -7.84
C GLY A 95 -11.34 5.59 -8.42
N LYS A 96 -11.48 5.97 -9.70
CA LYS A 96 -10.63 6.99 -10.32
C LYS A 96 -10.76 8.32 -9.58
N SER A 97 -11.99 8.76 -9.31
CA SER A 97 -12.25 10.01 -8.59
C SER A 97 -11.69 9.98 -7.17
N TYR A 98 -11.77 8.83 -6.51
CA TYR A 98 -11.20 8.59 -5.18
C TYR A 98 -9.68 8.76 -5.19
N ASN A 99 -8.98 8.12 -6.12
CA ASN A 99 -7.53 8.23 -6.26
C ASN A 99 -7.10 9.64 -6.67
N GLU A 100 -7.78 10.27 -7.63
CA GLU A 100 -7.48 11.64 -8.08
C GLU A 100 -7.65 12.68 -6.96
N ARG A 101 -8.55 12.44 -5.98
CA ARG A 101 -8.69 13.28 -4.79
C ARG A 101 -7.47 13.19 -3.86
N LEU A 102 -6.82 12.03 -3.76
CA LEU A 102 -5.67 11.80 -2.88
C LEU A 102 -4.34 12.31 -3.45
N MET A 103 -4.17 12.35 -4.79
CA MET A 103 -2.89 12.73 -5.40
C MET A 103 -2.44 14.16 -5.06
N PRO A 104 -3.29 15.21 -5.11
CA PRO A 104 -2.89 16.57 -4.71
C PRO A 104 -2.53 16.67 -3.22
N ILE A 105 -3.17 15.86 -2.37
CA ILE A 105 -2.84 15.76 -0.94
C ILE A 105 -1.44 15.18 -0.75
N ALA A 106 -1.12 14.09 -1.47
CA ALA A 106 0.22 13.52 -1.45
C ALA A 106 1.31 14.51 -1.88
N ARG A 107 1.04 15.34 -2.91
CA ARG A 107 1.96 16.43 -3.32
C ARG A 107 2.12 17.52 -2.25
N GLY A 108 1.12 17.70 -1.41
CA GLY A 108 1.03 18.81 -0.45
C GLY A 108 0.38 20.07 -1.05
N ASP A 109 -0.22 19.97 -2.23
CA ASP A 109 -0.89 21.09 -2.92
C ASP A 109 -2.27 21.39 -2.32
N VAL A 110 -2.89 20.38 -1.72
CA VAL A 110 -4.22 20.46 -1.10
C VAL A 110 -4.14 19.99 0.34
N LYS A 111 -4.74 20.75 1.24
CA LYS A 111 -4.87 20.36 2.65
C LYS A 111 -5.91 19.24 2.78
N PRO A 112 -5.60 18.13 3.48
CA PRO A 112 -6.56 17.06 3.67
C PRO A 112 -7.74 17.49 4.56
N ASP A 113 -8.90 16.89 4.33
CA ASP A 113 -10.04 17.02 5.25
C ASP A 113 -9.77 16.25 6.55
N PRO A 114 -9.71 16.92 7.72
CA PRO A 114 -9.44 16.25 8.99
C PRO A 114 -10.57 15.30 9.42
N SER A 115 -11.75 15.40 8.84
CA SER A 115 -12.88 14.49 9.11
C SER A 115 -12.82 13.20 8.28
N THR A 116 -11.95 13.14 7.26
CA THR A 116 -11.80 11.99 6.37
C THR A 116 -10.46 11.28 6.64
N PRO A 117 -10.45 10.14 7.37
CA PRO A 117 -9.22 9.48 7.80
C PRO A 117 -8.18 9.23 6.70
N VAL A 118 -8.60 8.67 5.57
CA VAL A 118 -7.68 8.37 4.45
C VAL A 118 -6.94 9.62 3.96
N GLU A 119 -7.60 10.78 3.92
CA GLU A 119 -6.98 12.00 3.40
C GLU A 119 -5.88 12.50 4.32
N TRP A 120 -6.18 12.72 5.60
CA TRP A 120 -5.19 13.28 6.51
C TRP A 120 -4.10 12.26 6.83
N MET A 121 -4.42 10.97 6.92
CA MET A 121 -3.41 9.92 7.12
C MET A 121 -2.46 9.86 5.93
N PHE A 122 -2.98 9.92 4.70
CA PHE A 122 -2.14 9.92 3.50
C PHE A 122 -1.28 11.20 3.41
N GLY A 123 -1.87 12.35 3.72
CA GLY A 123 -1.14 13.62 3.81
C GLY A 123 0.01 13.59 4.83
N ASP A 124 -0.25 13.08 6.04
CA ASP A 124 0.75 12.96 7.11
C ASP A 124 1.89 12.02 6.73
N ILE A 125 1.60 10.88 6.10
CA ILE A 125 2.64 9.95 5.62
C ILE A 125 3.59 10.67 4.66
N TRP A 126 3.05 11.34 3.64
CA TRP A 126 3.87 12.06 2.66
C TRP A 126 4.61 13.27 3.25
N ALA A 127 3.98 14.00 4.18
CA ALA A 127 4.61 15.11 4.89
C ALA A 127 5.79 14.62 5.73
N ASN A 128 5.63 13.52 6.47
CA ASN A 128 6.69 12.94 7.29
C ASN A 128 7.83 12.35 6.45
N MET A 129 7.52 11.70 5.32
CA MET A 129 8.53 11.26 4.36
C MET A 129 9.37 12.45 3.84
N ARG A 130 8.73 13.57 3.48
CA ARG A 130 9.44 14.78 3.04
C ARG A 130 10.25 15.43 4.15
N ALA A 131 9.76 15.40 5.39
CA ALA A 131 10.49 15.89 6.54
C ALA A 131 11.77 15.07 6.79
N GLN A 132 11.75 13.76 6.48
CA GLN A 132 12.92 12.90 6.57
C GLN A 132 13.90 13.11 5.39
N ASP A 133 13.39 13.15 4.16
CA ASP A 133 14.19 13.32 2.95
C ASP A 133 13.31 13.78 1.78
N ILE A 134 13.28 15.10 1.53
CA ILE A 134 12.42 15.69 0.51
C ILE A 134 12.70 15.16 -0.91
N THR A 135 13.97 14.95 -1.25
CA THR A 135 14.36 14.51 -2.59
C THR A 135 13.92 13.08 -2.82
N LEU A 136 14.22 12.17 -1.89
CA LEU A 136 13.84 10.77 -2.04
C LEU A 136 12.32 10.59 -1.94
N ALA A 137 11.64 11.32 -1.06
CA ALA A 137 10.18 11.28 -0.97
C ALA A 137 9.54 11.71 -2.31
N ASN A 138 9.97 12.82 -2.89
CA ASN A 138 9.41 13.31 -4.15
C ASN A 138 9.67 12.37 -5.32
N ASN A 139 10.78 11.61 -5.32
CA ASN A 139 11.07 10.61 -6.34
C ASN A 139 10.07 9.42 -6.35
N ILE A 140 9.33 9.19 -5.26
CA ILE A 140 8.35 8.11 -5.15
C ILE A 140 6.93 8.57 -5.50
N LEU A 141 6.67 9.88 -5.58
CA LEU A 141 5.33 10.43 -5.85
C LEU A 141 4.76 9.93 -7.19
N GLU A 142 5.46 10.15 -8.29
CA GLU A 142 4.93 9.76 -9.61
C GLU A 142 4.80 8.24 -9.77
N PRO A 143 5.77 7.40 -9.34
CA PRO A 143 5.57 5.95 -9.31
C PRO A 143 4.33 5.52 -8.51
N CYS A 144 4.07 6.15 -7.36
CA CYS A 144 2.85 5.90 -6.59
C CYS A 144 1.59 6.29 -7.37
N PHE A 145 1.61 7.42 -8.08
CA PHE A 145 0.46 7.86 -8.87
C PHE A 145 0.21 6.99 -10.10
N VAL A 146 1.26 6.49 -10.75
CA VAL A 146 1.14 5.49 -11.83
C VAL A 146 0.45 4.25 -11.31
N PHE A 147 0.90 3.71 -10.17
CA PHE A 147 0.26 2.58 -9.50
C PHE A 147 -1.22 2.85 -9.19
N MET A 148 -1.54 3.99 -8.57
CA MET A 148 -2.92 4.35 -8.22
C MET A 148 -3.83 4.49 -9.45
N ARG A 149 -3.34 5.06 -10.55
CA ARG A 149 -4.12 5.15 -11.80
C ARG A 149 -4.38 3.77 -12.38
N ALA A 150 -3.36 2.89 -12.37
CA ALA A 150 -3.45 1.55 -12.91
C ALA A 150 -4.56 0.73 -12.24
N GLN A 151 -4.74 0.84 -10.91
CA GLN A 151 -5.80 0.13 -10.17
C GLN A 151 -7.22 0.36 -10.74
N THR A 152 -7.46 1.51 -11.37
CA THR A 152 -8.77 1.93 -11.89
C THR A 152 -8.85 1.95 -13.41
N ASP A 153 -7.82 1.45 -14.10
CA ASP A 153 -7.78 1.46 -15.57
C ASP A 153 -8.80 0.49 -16.16
N LYS A 154 -9.60 0.97 -17.11
CA LYS A 154 -10.60 0.18 -17.83
C LYS A 154 -9.95 -0.90 -18.71
N SER A 155 -8.68 -0.73 -19.09
CA SER A 155 -7.89 -1.73 -19.83
C SER A 155 -7.84 -3.09 -19.13
N ARG A 156 -7.96 -3.12 -17.79
CA ARG A 156 -8.07 -4.35 -16.97
C ARG A 156 -9.14 -5.33 -17.44
N LYS A 157 -10.22 -4.84 -18.08
CA LYS A 157 -11.31 -5.68 -18.58
C LYS A 157 -11.04 -6.27 -19.98
N SER A 158 -10.04 -5.79 -20.69
CA SER A 158 -9.78 -6.11 -22.09
C SER A 158 -8.45 -6.80 -22.35
N ILE A 159 -7.60 -6.99 -21.33
CA ILE A 159 -6.34 -7.73 -21.46
C ILE A 159 -6.65 -9.22 -21.65
N ASN A 160 -6.27 -9.74 -22.82
CA ASN A 160 -6.52 -11.14 -23.19
C ASN A 160 -5.23 -11.91 -23.51
N GLU A 161 -4.09 -11.22 -23.60
CA GLU A 161 -2.79 -11.82 -23.89
C GLU A 161 -1.86 -11.73 -22.68
N PHE A 162 -1.05 -12.76 -22.49
CA PHE A 162 -0.10 -12.83 -21.37
C PHE A 162 0.97 -11.73 -21.43
N GLY A 163 1.41 -11.37 -22.64
CA GLY A 163 2.37 -10.27 -22.82
C GLY A 163 1.81 -8.93 -22.39
N ASP A 164 0.56 -8.64 -22.80
CA ASP A 164 -0.14 -7.42 -22.41
C ASP A 164 -0.40 -7.36 -20.91
N TYR A 165 -0.74 -8.49 -20.29
CA TYR A 165 -0.89 -8.59 -18.83
C TYR A 165 0.39 -8.26 -18.07
N MET A 166 1.56 -8.66 -18.57
CA MET A 166 2.84 -8.38 -17.92
C MET A 166 3.34 -6.95 -18.15
N ASN A 167 2.90 -6.30 -19.23
CA ASN A 167 3.22 -4.89 -19.52
C ASN A 167 2.32 -3.92 -18.74
N TYR A 168 1.10 -4.35 -18.43
CA TYR A 168 0.13 -3.63 -17.59
C TYR A 168 0.55 -3.63 -16.12
#